data_AF-A0A0G1QL54-F1
#
_entry.id   AF-A0A0G1QL54-F1
#
_cell.length_a   1.000
_cell.length_b   1.000
_cell.length_c   1.000
_cell.angle_alpha   90.00
_cell.angle_beta   90.00
_cell.angle_gamma   90.00
#
_symmetry.space_group_name_H-M   'P 1'
#
loop_
_entity.id
_entity.type
_entity.pdbx_description
1 polymer ?
#
loop_
_entity_poly.entity_id
_entity_poly.type
_entity_poly.pdbx_seq_one_letter_code
_entity_poly.pdbx_strand_id
1 'polypeptide(L)'
;MVHSVNHNIKTLQPHSGAIIMALYHYLKFPEFHNFGVRLTYPFSKVYHVELSHIMKDEWVFRTGKDWPCYSRVYPKANFTEFRLRHDHSSVEEEFRIEGRRLYFGRLRTEAGLYVQFQGDFLHPKFVQLIEEYRLPDGTIHYPKREYQIDVVW
;
A
#
# COMPACT_ATOMS: atom_id res chain seq x y z
N MET A 1 -34.05 7.16 0.92
CA MET A 1 -33.42 6.99 -0.41
C MET A 1 -31.93 6.78 -0.17
N VAL A 2 -31.41 5.61 -0.49
CA VAL A 2 -29.96 5.36 -0.41
C VAL A 2 -29.35 5.99 -1.66
N HIS A 3 -28.60 7.07 -1.50
CA HIS A 3 -27.79 7.60 -2.59
C HIS A 3 -26.74 6.53 -2.95
N SER A 4 -26.92 5.85 -4.07
CA SER A 4 -25.86 5.01 -4.65
C SER A 4 -24.77 5.96 -5.14
N VAL A 5 -23.76 6.18 -4.32
CA VAL A 5 -22.52 6.80 -4.78
C VAL A 5 -21.90 5.82 -5.76
N ASN A 6 -21.92 6.15 -7.05
CA ASN A 6 -21.17 5.41 -8.06
C ASN A 6 -19.67 5.58 -7.75
N HIS A 7 -19.14 4.70 -6.91
CA HIS A 7 -17.71 4.68 -6.62
C HIS A 7 -16.99 4.23 -7.88
N ASN A 8 -16.33 5.16 -8.57
CA ASN A 8 -15.44 4.80 -9.66
C ASN A 8 -14.25 4.03 -9.04
N ILE A 9 -14.24 2.71 -9.18
CA ILE A 9 -13.24 1.83 -8.56
C ILE A 9 -11.82 2.17 -9.05
N LYS A 10 -11.70 2.75 -10.25
CA LYS A 10 -10.42 3.23 -10.78
C LYS A 10 -9.87 4.43 -9.99
N THR A 11 -10.72 5.18 -9.28
CA THR A 11 -10.34 6.32 -8.43
C THR A 11 -10.22 5.96 -6.95
N LEU A 12 -10.75 4.81 -6.51
CA LEU A 12 -10.47 4.27 -5.18
C LEU A 12 -8.97 3.93 -5.15
N GLN A 13 -8.17 4.76 -4.48
CA GLN A 13 -6.75 4.49 -4.32
C GLN A 13 -6.62 3.54 -3.13
N PRO A 14 -6.09 2.32 -3.28
CA PRO A 14 -5.53 1.61 -2.16
C PRO A 14 -4.26 2.37 -1.84
N HIS A 15 -4.35 3.15 -0.77
CA HIS A 15 -3.35 4.14 -0.37
C HIS A 15 -1.98 3.51 -0.07
N SER A 16 -1.92 2.18 0.02
CA SER A 16 -0.81 1.43 0.58
C SER A 16 0.15 0.84 -0.44
N GLY A 17 -0.23 0.66 -1.70
CA GLY A 17 0.61 -0.07 -2.65
C GLY A 17 2.01 0.55 -2.85
N ALA A 18 2.09 1.88 -2.87
CA ALA A 18 3.36 2.58 -2.92
C ALA A 18 4.20 2.39 -1.65
N ILE A 19 3.56 2.39 -0.47
CA ILE A 19 4.23 2.17 0.82
C ILE A 19 4.71 0.72 0.94
N ILE A 20 3.91 -0.25 0.52
CA ILE A 20 4.26 -1.67 0.51
C ILE A 20 5.45 -1.92 -0.42
N MET A 21 5.49 -1.27 -1.59
CA MET A 21 6.63 -1.38 -2.51
C MET A 21 7.91 -0.77 -1.91
N ALA A 22 7.81 0.42 -1.30
CA ALA A 22 8.94 1.06 -0.63
C ALA A 22 9.45 0.21 0.55
N LEU A 23 8.54 -0.31 1.38
CA LEU A 23 8.83 -1.22 2.49
C LEU A 23 9.56 -2.47 2.00
N TYR A 24 9.05 -3.14 0.96
CA TYR A 24 9.69 -4.34 0.42
C TYR A 24 11.10 -4.05 -0.08
N HIS A 25 11.28 -2.95 -0.80
CA HIS A 25 12.60 -2.55 -1.29
C HIS A 25 13.56 -2.25 -0.14
N TYR A 26 13.12 -1.52 0.89
CA TYR A 26 13.90 -1.25 2.10
C TYR A 26 14.34 -2.54 2.82
N LEU A 27 13.44 -3.53 2.97
CA LEU A 27 13.79 -4.82 3.58
C LEU A 27 14.89 -5.58 2.81
N LYS A 28 15.08 -5.30 1.52
CA LYS A 28 16.14 -5.88 0.69
C LYS A 28 17.40 -5.03 0.62
N PHE A 29 17.24 -3.71 0.69
CA PHE A 29 18.29 -2.72 0.54
C PHE A 29 18.11 -1.62 1.61
N PRO A 30 18.47 -1.89 2.87
CA PRO A 30 18.23 -0.99 3.99
C PRO A 30 18.99 0.33 3.92
N GLU A 31 19.97 0.46 3.02
CA GLU A 31 20.73 1.68 2.80
C GLU A 31 19.90 2.80 2.13
N PHE A 32 18.78 2.47 1.46
CA PHE A 32 17.94 3.45 0.79
C PHE A 32 16.76 3.85 1.66
N HIS A 33 16.58 5.14 1.89
CA HIS A 33 15.46 5.68 2.66
C HIS A 33 14.49 6.53 1.81
N ASN A 34 14.85 6.87 0.57
CA ASN A 34 13.97 7.62 -0.33
C ASN A 34 13.67 6.82 -1.58
N PHE A 35 12.40 6.84 -2.00
CA PHE A 35 11.88 6.03 -3.08
C PHE A 35 10.97 6.86 -3.99
N GLY A 36 11.26 6.85 -5.28
CA GLY A 36 10.32 7.23 -6.32
C GLY A 36 9.55 6.00 -6.74
N VAL A 37 8.30 5.87 -6.31
CA VAL A 37 7.45 4.70 -6.61
C VAL A 37 6.43 5.09 -7.66
N ARG A 38 6.42 4.42 -8.80
CA ARG A 38 5.47 4.64 -9.89
C ARG A 38 4.39 3.57 -9.88
N LEU A 39 3.12 3.98 -9.77
CA LEU A 39 2.00 3.16 -10.22
C LEU A 39 2.03 3.16 -11.76
N THR A 40 2.24 2.00 -12.38
CA THR A 40 2.35 1.84 -13.83
C THR A 40 1.03 1.43 -14.47
N TYR A 41 0.14 0.79 -13.71
CA TYR A 41 -1.20 0.39 -14.16
C TYR A 41 -2.20 0.55 -13.00
N PRO A 42 -3.41 1.09 -13.21
CA PRO A 42 -4.07 1.37 -14.50
C PRO A 42 -3.76 2.75 -15.12
N PHE A 43 -3.03 3.61 -14.42
CA PHE A 43 -2.58 4.91 -14.91
C PHE A 43 -1.20 5.23 -14.34
N SER A 44 -0.47 6.16 -14.96
CA SER A 44 0.85 6.55 -14.45
C SER A 44 0.73 7.61 -13.36
N LYS A 45 1.17 7.28 -12.14
CA LYS A 45 1.32 8.25 -11.03
C LYS A 45 2.60 7.95 -10.27
N VAL A 46 3.39 8.99 -9.99
CA VAL A 46 4.62 8.88 -9.20
C VAL A 46 4.36 9.36 -7.78
N TYR A 47 4.83 8.56 -6.82
CA TYR A 47 4.81 8.83 -5.40
C TYR A 47 6.25 9.02 -4.94
N HIS A 48 6.53 10.15 -4.30
CA HIS A 48 7.77 10.33 -3.55
C HIS A 48 7.52 9.82 -2.13
N VAL A 49 8.23 8.78 -1.74
CA VAL A 49 8.12 8.12 -0.44
C VAL A 49 9.45 8.26 0.28
N GLU A 50 9.41 8.77 1.50
CA GLU A 50 10.57 8.95 2.38
C GLU A 50 10.36 8.12 3.65
N LEU A 51 11.32 7.30 4.03
CA LEU A 51 11.36 6.65 5.33
C LEU A 51 11.92 7.64 6.36
N SER A 52 11.01 8.43 6.93
CA SER A 52 11.36 9.59 7.78
C SER A 52 11.77 9.21 9.20
N HIS A 53 11.29 8.06 9.71
CA HIS A 53 11.57 7.64 11.08
C HIS A 53 11.57 6.12 11.22
N ILE A 54 12.49 5.60 12.04
CA ILE A 54 12.63 4.17 12.32
C ILE A 54 12.82 4.00 13.83
N MET A 55 11.82 3.42 14.48
CA MET A 55 11.92 2.86 15.82
C MET A 55 11.86 1.33 15.74
N LYS A 56 12.16 0.67 16.87
CA LYS A 56 12.10 -0.79 16.97
C LYS A 56 10.78 -1.38 16.46
N ASP A 57 9.66 -0.77 16.87
CA ASP A 57 8.32 -1.30 16.63
C ASP A 57 7.44 -0.39 15.74
N GLU A 58 7.98 0.73 15.23
CA GLU A 58 7.25 1.67 14.36
C GLU A 58 8.18 2.31 13.33
N TRP A 59 7.84 2.20 12.06
CA TRP A 59 8.52 2.83 10.93
C TRP A 59 7.57 3.80 10.25
N VAL A 60 8.01 5.03 9.99
CA VAL A 60 7.15 6.09 9.44
C VAL A 60 7.60 6.43 8.04
N PHE A 61 6.71 6.20 7.08
CA PHE A 61 6.86 6.62 5.70
C PHE A 61 6.08 7.92 5.48
N ARG A 62 6.73 8.91 4.87
CA ARG A 62 6.16 10.19 4.49
C ARG A 62 5.97 10.23 2.98
N THR A 63 4.82 10.72 2.54
CA THR A 63 4.52 10.96 1.13
C THR A 63 3.96 12.36 0.92
N GLY A 64 4.14 12.93 -0.26
CA GLY A 64 3.64 14.28 -0.59
C GLY A 64 4.52 15.40 -0.05
N LYS A 65 4.69 16.46 -0.86
CA LYS A 65 5.57 17.59 -0.54
C LYS A 65 4.85 18.65 0.31
N ASP A 66 3.78 19.22 -0.24
CA ASP A 66 3.08 20.37 0.37
C ASP A 66 2.03 19.94 1.40
N TRP A 67 1.43 18.77 1.21
CA TRP A 67 0.49 18.14 2.14
C TRP A 67 1.00 16.74 2.47
N PRO A 68 1.90 16.62 3.47
CA PRO A 68 2.50 15.35 3.78
C PRO A 68 1.46 14.39 4.38
N CYS A 69 1.40 13.20 3.82
CA CYS A 69 0.67 12.07 4.37
C CYS A 69 1.68 11.11 4.99
N TYR A 70 1.44 10.77 6.26
CA TYR A 70 2.26 9.82 7.01
C TYR A 70 1.58 8.46 7.06
N SER A 71 2.37 7.43 6.78
CA SER A 71 1.98 6.03 6.80
C SER A 71 2.89 5.31 7.80
N ARG A 72 2.31 4.81 8.88
CA ARG A 72 3.00 4.13 9.97
C ARG A 72 2.93 2.62 9.75
N VAL A 73 4.08 1.99 9.69
CA VAL A 73 4.26 0.55 9.57
C VAL A 73 4.76 0.01 10.90
N TYR A 74 4.02 -0.91 11.48
CA TYR A 74 4.36 -1.61 12.71
C TYR A 74 4.84 -3.02 12.33
N PRO A 75 6.16 -3.25 12.27
CA PRO A 75 6.70 -4.58 12.00
C PRO A 75 6.41 -5.54 13.16
N LYS A 76 6.13 -6.79 12.81
CA LYS A 76 5.87 -7.91 13.70
C LYS A 76 6.62 -9.15 13.20
N ALA A 77 6.64 -10.20 14.01
CA ALA A 77 7.15 -11.54 13.64
C ALA A 77 8.48 -11.49 12.86
N ASN A 78 9.51 -10.86 13.43
CA ASN A 78 10.84 -10.70 12.81
C ASN A 78 10.80 -10.08 11.39
N PHE A 79 10.01 -9.01 11.21
CA PHE A 79 9.89 -8.27 9.94
C PHE A 79 9.30 -9.10 8.79
N THR A 80 8.40 -10.04 9.11
CA THR A 80 7.64 -10.79 8.09
C THR A 80 6.17 -10.38 8.06
N GLU A 81 5.62 -9.94 9.20
CA GLU A 81 4.26 -9.44 9.33
C GLU A 81 4.28 -7.93 9.61
N PHE A 82 3.31 -7.22 9.08
CA PHE A 82 3.24 -5.76 9.17
C PHE A 82 1.80 -5.32 9.38
N ARG A 83 1.64 -4.28 10.20
CA ARG A 83 0.41 -3.51 10.25
C ARG A 83 0.71 -2.11 9.73
N LEU A 84 -0.11 -1.62 8.82
CA LEU A 84 0.01 -0.30 8.22
C LEU A 84 -1.19 0.56 8.59
N ARG A 85 -0.94 1.80 9.00
CA ARG A 85 -1.96 2.80 9.27
C ARG A 85 -1.58 4.11 8.59
N HIS A 86 -2.53 4.76 7.95
CA HIS A 86 -2.32 6.11 7.40
C HIS A 86 -2.89 7.15 8.37
N ASP A 87 -2.16 8.23 8.65
CA ASP A 87 -2.59 9.22 9.66
C ASP A 87 -3.89 9.96 9.27
N HIS A 88 -4.29 9.92 8.00
CA HIS A 88 -5.56 10.47 7.50
C HIS A 88 -6.72 9.46 7.47
N SER A 89 -6.50 8.24 8.00
CA SER A 89 -7.50 7.17 8.01
C SER A 89 -7.51 6.45 9.36
N SER A 90 -8.70 6.11 9.85
CA SER A 90 -8.89 5.24 11.01
C SER A 90 -8.61 3.77 10.71
N VAL A 91 -8.35 3.42 9.45
CA VAL A 91 -8.23 2.04 8.98
C VAL A 91 -6.81 1.52 9.12
N GLU A 92 -6.69 0.28 9.60
CA GLU A 92 -5.44 -0.47 9.67
C GLU A 92 -5.43 -1.61 8.64
N GLU A 93 -4.28 -1.84 8.03
CA GLU A 93 -4.03 -2.90 7.04
C GLU A 93 -2.97 -3.85 7.57
N GLU A 94 -3.35 -5.09 7.90
CA GLU A 94 -2.39 -6.12 8.29
C GLU A 94 -2.04 -6.98 7.10
N PHE A 95 -0.74 -7.12 6.79
CA PHE A 95 -0.23 -7.94 5.69
C PHE A 95 1.06 -8.67 6.07
N ARG A 96 1.41 -9.69 5.27
CA ARG A 96 2.64 -10.47 5.47
C ARG A 96 3.46 -10.54 4.18
N ILE A 97 4.77 -10.41 4.31
CA ILE A 97 5.72 -10.55 3.19
C ILE A 97 6.57 -11.80 3.47
N GLU A 98 6.47 -12.80 2.60
CA GLU A 98 7.34 -13.99 2.65
C GLU A 98 8.03 -14.17 1.29
N GLY A 99 9.36 -14.03 1.27
CA GLY A 99 10.16 -14.14 0.06
C GLY A 99 9.81 -13.08 -1.00
N ARG A 100 9.08 -13.50 -2.03
CA ARG A 100 8.60 -12.66 -3.14
C ARG A 100 7.08 -12.48 -3.13
N ARG A 101 6.39 -12.90 -2.08
CA ARG A 101 4.93 -12.89 -2.05
C ARG A 101 4.41 -12.00 -0.93
N LEU A 102 3.38 -11.23 -1.28
CA LEU A 102 2.60 -10.41 -0.37
C LEU A 102 1.29 -11.15 -0.09
N TYR A 103 1.10 -11.51 1.17
CA TYR A 103 -0.09 -12.19 1.67
C TYR A 103 -1.00 -11.19 2.37
N PHE A 104 -2.27 -11.32 2.00
CA PHE A 104 -3.48 -10.75 2.58
C PHE A 104 -3.32 -9.48 3.43
N GLY A 105 -3.76 -8.35 2.87
CA GLY A 105 -4.19 -7.16 3.59
C GLY A 105 -5.68 -7.18 3.94
N ARG A 106 -6.09 -6.91 5.18
CA ARG A 106 -7.50 -6.70 5.57
C ARG A 106 -7.78 -5.19 5.67
N LEU A 107 -8.60 -4.61 4.79
CA LEU A 107 -9.04 -3.21 4.90
C LEU A 107 -10.56 -3.16 5.05
N ARG A 108 -11.06 -2.67 6.19
CA ARG A 108 -12.47 -2.31 6.38
C ARG A 108 -12.58 -0.80 6.40
N THR A 109 -13.22 -0.22 5.40
CA THR A 109 -13.52 1.22 5.42
C THR A 109 -14.82 1.50 6.17
N GLU A 110 -14.98 2.74 6.63
CA GLU A 110 -16.20 3.24 7.28
C GLU A 110 -17.44 3.18 6.37
N ALA A 111 -17.26 3.12 5.05
CA ALA A 111 -18.34 3.06 4.05
C ALA A 111 -18.84 1.64 3.73
N GLY A 112 -18.37 0.61 4.44
CA GLY A 112 -18.74 -0.79 4.16
C GLY A 112 -17.99 -1.41 2.98
N LEU A 113 -17.04 -0.70 2.37
CA LEU A 113 -16.12 -1.25 1.37
C LEU A 113 -15.09 -2.15 2.06
N TYR A 114 -15.03 -3.40 1.61
CA TYR A 114 -13.98 -4.35 1.97
C TYR A 114 -12.94 -4.39 0.86
N VAL A 115 -11.66 -4.25 1.23
CA VAL A 115 -10.55 -4.43 0.29
C VAL A 115 -9.61 -5.49 0.85
N GLN A 116 -9.39 -6.52 0.06
CA GLN A 116 -8.38 -7.53 0.29
C GLN A 116 -7.34 -7.46 -0.81
N PHE A 117 -6.06 -7.40 -0.47
CA PHE A 117 -5.00 -7.43 -1.47
C PHE A 117 -4.05 -8.60 -1.26
N GLN A 118 -3.54 -9.10 -2.38
CA GLN A 118 -2.42 -10.03 -2.46
C GLN A 118 -1.54 -9.65 -3.65
N GLY A 119 -0.30 -10.08 -3.65
CA GLY A 119 0.58 -9.74 -4.76
C GLY A 119 1.87 -10.52 -4.79
N ASP A 120 2.60 -10.36 -5.88
CA ASP A 120 3.91 -10.95 -6.09
C ASP A 120 4.91 -9.85 -6.46
N PHE A 121 6.05 -9.85 -5.77
CA PHE A 121 7.23 -9.08 -6.08
C PHE A 121 8.04 -9.82 -7.15
N LEU A 122 7.73 -9.56 -8.43
CA LEU A 122 8.39 -10.25 -9.55
C LEU A 122 9.89 -9.90 -9.62
N HIS A 123 10.24 -8.71 -9.14
CA HIS A 123 11.60 -8.18 -9.03
C HIS A 123 11.67 -7.30 -7.77
N PRO A 124 12.84 -7.06 -7.15
CA PRO A 124 12.97 -6.11 -6.04
C PRO A 124 12.46 -4.69 -6.34
N LYS A 125 12.33 -4.35 -7.63
CA LYS A 125 11.80 -3.09 -8.12
C LYS A 125 10.38 -3.15 -8.64
N PHE A 126 9.69 -4.28 -8.59
CA PHE A 126 8.35 -4.41 -9.18
C PHE A 126 7.43 -5.28 -8.32
N VAL A 127 6.22 -4.77 -8.04
CA VAL A 127 5.15 -5.52 -7.39
C VAL A 127 3.87 -5.44 -8.23
N GLN A 128 3.21 -6.58 -8.34
CA GLN A 128 1.86 -6.68 -8.87
C GLN A 128 0.89 -6.97 -7.73
N LEU A 129 -0.11 -6.11 -7.56
CA LEU A 129 -1.19 -6.28 -6.59
C LEU A 129 -2.49 -6.66 -7.29
N ILE A 130 -3.20 -7.61 -6.72
CA ILE A 130 -4.60 -7.92 -7.04
C ILE A 130 -5.41 -7.51 -5.82
N GLU A 131 -6.38 -6.64 -6.02
CA GLU A 131 -7.26 -6.14 -4.97
C GLU A 131 -8.66 -6.67 -5.21
N GLU A 132 -9.25 -7.31 -4.22
CA GLU A 132 -10.65 -7.69 -4.18
C GLU A 132 -11.42 -6.60 -3.45
N TYR A 133 -12.20 -5.81 -4.19
CA TYR A 133 -13.13 -4.83 -3.65
C TYR A 133 -14.52 -5.46 -3.56
N ARG A 134 -15.11 -5.46 -2.36
CA ARG A 134 -16.54 -5.77 -2.20
C ARG A 134 -17.28 -4.48 -1.90
N LEU A 135 -18.12 -4.07 -2.86
CA LEU A 135 -18.95 -2.87 -2.74
C LEU A 135 -20.13 -3.12 -1.78
N PRO A 136 -20.74 -2.06 -1.22
CA PRO A 136 -21.89 -2.19 -0.32
C PRO A 136 -23.10 -2.91 -0.94
N ASP A 137 -23.21 -2.95 -2.27
CA ASP A 137 -24.25 -3.66 -3.01
C ASP A 137 -23.97 -5.16 -3.22
N GLY A 138 -22.83 -5.66 -2.71
CA GLY A 138 -22.40 -7.05 -2.84
C GLY A 138 -21.60 -7.34 -4.11
N THR A 139 -21.40 -6.37 -5.00
CA THR A 139 -20.61 -6.54 -6.22
C THR A 139 -19.13 -6.69 -5.88
N ILE A 140 -18.47 -7.68 -6.50
CA ILE A 140 -17.05 -7.95 -6.32
C ILE A 140 -16.26 -7.50 -7.55
N HIS A 141 -15.19 -6.75 -7.31
CA HIS A 141 -14.28 -6.30 -8.35
C HIS A 141 -12.84 -6.69 -8.04
N TYR A 142 -12.10 -7.06 -9.08
CA TYR A 142 -10.71 -7.52 -8.99
C TYR A 142 -9.76 -6.63 -9.79
N PRO A 143 -9.64 -5.32 -9.51
CA PRO A 143 -8.64 -4.50 -10.16
C PRO A 143 -7.23 -5.02 -9.87
N LYS A 144 -6.42 -5.00 -10.93
CA LYS A 144 -4.98 -5.23 -10.87
C LYS A 144 -4.27 -3.87 -10.78
N ARG A 145 -3.21 -3.79 -9.98
CA ARG A 145 -2.28 -2.66 -9.92
C ARG A 145 -0.85 -3.11 -10.02
N GLU A 146 -0.02 -2.27 -10.60
CA GLU A 146 1.40 -2.54 -10.75
C GLU A 146 2.18 -1.34 -10.25
N TYR A 147 3.15 -1.58 -9.37
CA TYR A 147 4.02 -0.56 -8.84
C TYR A 147 5.48 -0.90 -9.14
N GLN A 148 6.27 0.13 -9.41
CA GLN A 148 7.68 0.02 -9.72
C GLN A 148 8.52 1.04 -8.95
N ILE A 149 9.72 0.66 -8.50
CA ILE A 149 10.74 1.60 -8.06
C ILE A 149 11.39 2.23 -9.28
N ASP A 150 11.15 3.53 -9.46
CA ASP A 150 11.68 4.35 -10.54
C ASP A 150 13.10 4.85 -10.18
N VAL A 151 13.25 5.39 -8.97
CA VAL A 151 14.51 5.95 -8.46
C VAL A 151 14.63 5.74 -6.96
N VAL A 152 15.86 5.64 -6.45
CA VAL A 152 16.21 5.61 -5.02
C VAL A 152 17.35 6.60 -4.77
N TRP A 153 17.38 7.23 -3.60
CA TRP A 153 18.44 8.17 -3.20
C TRP A 153 18.54 8.33 -1.69
#